data_AF-A0A938M4R8-F1
#
_entry.id   AF-A0A938M4R8-F1
#
_cell.length_a   1.000
_cell.length_b   1.000
_cell.length_c   1.000
_cell.angle_alpha   90.00
_cell.angle_beta   90.00
_cell.angle_gamma   90.00
#
_symmetry.space_group_name_H-M   'P 1'
#
loop_
_entity.id
_entity.type
_entity.pdbx_description
1 polymer ?
#
loop_
_entity_poly.entity_id
_entity_poly.type
_entity_poly.pdbx_seq_one_letter_code
_entity_poly.pdbx_strand_id
1 'polypeptide(L)'
;MRKYLTVATILAWAACAHAQLDHSKVGVYGTLFDFCDYSVFKFIYKDEADFAERLPRWRKMLGDAAAAGKPNLVLLYTFDRVKHSQPIEQYVRQTDAVLKALDLTQVHALCLSEENVTWNKGLDVLNALYDHIKAHYRVQVYQWLTMPDIPHPKLRADGWIIDPYGFDRVRFRRYLQKYLATGRPVIDCIWASPAHSKFSLDHTPPQQVEVCREFNVPMFFYCVDTKLGSPAVWLKSSDPDIVAPREWLMGVVRKAHEEGARDLPLESANFSDGKPIEVSGDEKGLFEFDEPFATEVFLDDATIRGFLGLTWDGQKETLTCDLTKAKLPAIELHYHFTSPFQISAVRAELRASHEGAGPPTTRL
;
A
#
# COMPACT_ATOMS: atom_id res chain seq x y z
N MET A 1 -15.42 -46.36 -21.04
CA MET A 1 -14.92 -45.33 -20.10
C MET A 1 -15.55 -43.99 -20.46
N ARG A 2 -16.55 -43.55 -19.69
CA ARG A 2 -17.18 -42.23 -19.84
C ARG A 2 -16.34 -41.22 -19.07
N LYS A 3 -15.78 -40.23 -19.76
CA LYS A 3 -15.10 -39.08 -19.14
C LYS A 3 -16.19 -38.07 -18.76
N TYR A 4 -16.33 -37.80 -17.47
CA TYR A 4 -17.14 -36.69 -16.99
C TYR A 4 -16.32 -35.40 -17.11
N LEU A 5 -16.80 -34.48 -17.93
CA LEU A 5 -16.33 -33.10 -17.98
C LEU A 5 -17.03 -32.37 -16.82
N THR A 6 -16.32 -32.16 -15.71
CA THR A 6 -16.79 -31.29 -14.64
C THR A 6 -16.68 -29.86 -15.15
N VAL A 7 -17.78 -29.33 -15.68
CA VAL A 7 -17.93 -27.89 -15.94
C VAL A 7 -18.02 -27.23 -14.56
N ALA A 8 -16.87 -26.79 -14.04
CA ALA A 8 -16.85 -25.88 -12.92
C ALA A 8 -17.56 -24.60 -13.38
N THR A 9 -18.78 -24.40 -12.89
CA THR A 9 -19.50 -23.14 -13.02
C THR A 9 -18.64 -22.08 -12.33
N ILE A 10 -17.81 -21.38 -13.10
CA ILE A 10 -17.26 -20.09 -12.68
C ILE A 10 -18.48 -19.18 -12.60
N LEU A 11 -19.11 -19.15 -11.42
CA LEU A 11 -19.96 -18.04 -11.04
C LEU A 11 -19.07 -16.82 -11.19
N ALA A 12 -19.28 -16.06 -12.26
CA ALA A 12 -18.78 -14.71 -12.38
C ALA A 12 -19.38 -13.95 -11.21
N TRP A 13 -18.62 -13.88 -10.11
CA TRP A 13 -18.94 -13.02 -9.00
C TRP A 13 -18.94 -11.61 -9.56
N ALA A 14 -20.12 -11.00 -9.63
CA ALA A 14 -20.24 -9.57 -9.83
C ALA A 14 -19.53 -8.92 -8.64
N ALA A 15 -18.24 -8.62 -8.82
CA ALA A 15 -17.57 -7.65 -7.99
C ALA A 15 -18.43 -6.40 -8.09
N CYS A 16 -19.02 -5.94 -6.98
CA CYS A 16 -19.40 -4.54 -6.90
C CYS A 16 -18.16 -3.77 -7.37
N ALA A 17 -18.29 -3.07 -8.49
CA ALA A 17 -17.27 -2.21 -9.04
C ALA A 17 -17.09 -1.07 -8.04
N HIS A 18 -16.32 -1.34 -6.99
CA HIS A 18 -15.93 -0.31 -6.05
C HIS A 18 -15.13 0.70 -6.85
N ALA A 19 -15.51 1.98 -6.74
CA ALA A 19 -14.79 3.06 -7.40
C ALA A 19 -13.30 2.92 -7.08
N GLN A 20 -12.48 2.80 -8.11
CA GLN A 20 -11.04 2.70 -7.96
C GLN A 20 -10.54 4.02 -7.36
N LEU A 21 -9.79 3.94 -6.25
CA LEU A 21 -9.12 5.10 -5.69
C LEU A 21 -7.84 5.36 -6.50
N ASP A 22 -7.59 6.62 -6.80
CA ASP A 22 -6.44 7.11 -7.55
C ASP A 22 -5.97 8.45 -6.96
N HIS A 23 -4.92 9.05 -7.51
CA HIS A 23 -4.36 10.31 -7.00
C HIS A 23 -5.39 11.46 -6.95
N SER A 24 -6.41 11.45 -7.80
CA SER A 24 -7.46 12.49 -7.82
C SER A 24 -8.44 12.38 -6.64
N LYS A 25 -8.34 11.33 -5.83
CA LYS A 25 -9.19 11.08 -4.67
C LYS A 25 -8.41 11.34 -3.40
N VAL A 26 -8.92 12.25 -2.58
CA VAL A 26 -8.27 12.65 -1.32
C VAL A 26 -9.16 12.37 -0.11
N GLY A 27 -8.59 11.73 0.91
CA GLY A 27 -9.22 11.51 2.21
C GLY A 27 -8.59 12.32 3.34
N VAL A 28 -9.27 12.35 4.49
CA VAL A 28 -8.67 12.80 5.76
C VAL A 28 -8.90 11.73 6.80
N TYR A 29 -7.86 11.42 7.57
CA TYR A 29 -7.89 10.42 8.61
C TYR A 29 -8.91 10.75 9.72
N GLY A 30 -9.69 9.75 10.12
CA GLY A 30 -10.58 9.79 11.29
C GLY A 30 -11.93 10.48 11.09
N THR A 31 -12.19 11.05 9.91
CA THR A 31 -13.43 11.80 9.64
C THR A 31 -13.76 11.84 8.15
N LEU A 32 -14.92 12.40 7.82
CA LEU A 32 -15.29 12.76 6.45
C LEU A 32 -15.64 14.24 6.42
N PHE A 33 -14.88 15.01 5.65
CA PHE A 33 -15.22 16.40 5.32
C PHE A 33 -15.88 16.50 3.95
N ASP A 34 -16.56 17.61 3.70
CA ASP A 34 -17.27 17.86 2.45
C ASP A 34 -16.31 17.81 1.25
N PHE A 35 -15.09 18.33 1.42
CA PHE A 35 -14.05 18.34 0.38
C PHE A 35 -13.31 17.01 0.19
N CYS A 36 -13.52 16.00 1.05
CA CYS A 36 -12.92 14.68 0.87
C CYS A 36 -13.70 13.86 -0.16
N ASP A 37 -13.00 13.06 -0.96
CA ASP A 37 -13.62 12.15 -1.95
C ASP A 37 -14.01 10.80 -1.35
N TYR A 38 -13.35 10.40 -0.27
CA TYR A 38 -13.60 9.15 0.45
C TYR A 38 -13.38 9.35 1.95
N SER A 39 -13.95 8.45 2.76
CA SER A 39 -13.80 8.50 4.20
C SER A 39 -12.71 7.54 4.68
N VAL A 40 -12.06 7.91 5.78
CA VAL A 40 -11.11 7.06 6.50
C VAL A 40 -11.56 7.00 7.96
N PHE A 41 -12.38 6.02 8.31
CA PHE A 41 -12.98 5.93 9.64
C PHE A 41 -12.22 4.97 10.55
N LYS A 42 -12.07 5.35 11.82
CA LYS A 42 -11.45 4.52 12.86
C LYS A 42 -12.51 3.92 13.78
N PHE A 43 -12.66 2.61 13.74
CA PHE A 43 -13.59 1.86 14.60
C PHE A 43 -12.81 1.04 15.63
N ILE A 44 -12.95 1.42 16.90
CA ILE A 44 -12.26 0.80 18.03
C ILE A 44 -13.23 -0.04 18.83
N TYR A 45 -12.98 -1.33 18.89
CA TYR A 45 -13.67 -2.25 19.76
C TYR A 45 -12.89 -2.36 21.07
N LYS A 46 -13.41 -1.77 22.14
CA LYS A 46 -12.82 -1.87 23.48
C LYS A 46 -13.44 -3.02 24.27
N ASP A 47 -14.76 -3.03 24.35
CA ASP A 47 -15.59 -4.05 25.01
C ASP A 47 -17.01 -3.98 24.44
N GLU A 48 -17.88 -4.91 24.84
CA GLU A 48 -19.25 -5.00 24.32
C GLU A 48 -20.11 -3.77 24.65
N ALA A 49 -19.91 -3.15 25.81
CA ALA A 49 -20.69 -1.99 26.22
C ALA A 49 -20.31 -0.74 25.42
N ASP A 50 -19.01 -0.45 25.29
CA ASP A 50 -18.49 0.63 24.46
C ASP A 50 -18.86 0.42 22.98
N PHE A 51 -18.81 -0.83 22.50
CA PHE A 51 -19.25 -1.16 21.15
C PHE A 51 -20.74 -0.87 20.93
N ALA A 52 -21.62 -1.31 21.85
CA ALA A 52 -23.06 -1.07 21.76
C ALA A 52 -23.40 0.44 21.73
N GLU A 53 -22.67 1.25 22.50
CA GLU A 53 -22.82 2.71 22.52
C GLU A 53 -22.36 3.35 21.20
N ARG A 54 -21.24 2.90 20.62
CA ARG A 54 -20.66 3.50 19.40
C ARG A 54 -21.32 3.04 18.10
N LEU A 55 -21.88 1.83 18.07
CA LEU A 55 -22.41 1.20 16.85
C LEU A 55 -23.43 2.07 16.09
N PRO A 56 -24.42 2.74 16.73
CA PRO A 56 -25.33 3.63 16.02
C PRO A 56 -24.61 4.76 15.29
N ARG A 57 -23.58 5.34 15.91
CA ARG A 57 -22.75 6.39 15.30
C ARG A 57 -21.96 5.85 14.11
N TRP A 58 -21.33 4.68 14.23
CA TRP A 58 -20.57 4.07 13.14
C TRP A 58 -21.44 3.77 11.93
N ARG A 59 -22.64 3.20 12.15
CA ARG A 59 -23.63 2.98 11.09
C ARG A 59 -24.04 4.27 10.40
N LYS A 60 -24.29 5.34 11.19
CA LYS A 60 -24.61 6.65 10.63
C LYS A 60 -23.46 7.19 9.77
N MET A 61 -22.21 7.10 10.24
CA MET A 61 -21.03 7.58 9.50
C MET A 61 -20.87 6.86 8.16
N LEU A 62 -21.00 5.54 8.12
CA LEU A 62 -20.95 4.77 6.87
C LEU A 62 -22.11 5.13 5.93
N GLY A 63 -23.32 5.19 6.48
CA GLY A 63 -24.54 5.49 5.72
C GLY A 63 -24.51 6.89 5.11
N ASP A 64 -24.08 7.91 5.85
CA ASP A 64 -23.96 9.29 5.36
C ASP A 64 -22.94 9.37 4.21
N ALA A 65 -21.78 8.72 4.35
CA ALA A 65 -20.75 8.70 3.33
C ALA A 65 -21.18 7.95 2.07
N ALA A 66 -21.83 6.78 2.24
CA ALA A 66 -22.36 5.98 1.14
C ALA A 66 -23.49 6.73 0.40
N ALA A 67 -24.37 7.43 1.13
CA ALA A 67 -25.41 8.27 0.55
C ALA A 67 -24.83 9.44 -0.27
N ALA A 68 -23.65 9.93 0.11
CA ALA A 68 -22.89 10.92 -0.65
C ALA A 68 -22.05 10.31 -1.81
N GLY A 69 -22.14 9.00 -2.03
CA GLY A 69 -21.38 8.30 -3.07
C GLY A 69 -19.87 8.17 -2.77
N LYS A 70 -19.47 8.37 -1.51
CA LYS A 70 -18.06 8.37 -1.11
C LYS A 70 -17.64 6.97 -0.62
N PRO A 71 -16.55 6.38 -1.16
CA PRO A 71 -16.02 5.12 -0.65
C PRO A 71 -15.65 5.21 0.84
N ASN A 72 -15.87 4.13 1.59
CA ASN A 72 -15.47 4.06 3.01
C ASN A 72 -14.28 3.14 3.22
N LEU A 73 -13.15 3.70 3.67
CA LEU A 73 -12.04 2.94 4.23
C LEU A 73 -12.21 2.85 5.74
N VAL A 74 -12.28 1.64 6.29
CA VAL A 74 -12.56 1.42 7.71
C VAL A 74 -11.38 0.75 8.38
N LEU A 75 -10.77 1.45 9.33
CA LEU A 75 -9.69 0.95 10.18
C LEU A 75 -10.30 0.25 11.39
N LEU A 76 -10.06 -1.05 11.49
CA LEU A 76 -10.71 -1.92 12.46
C LEU A 76 -9.76 -2.32 13.59
N TYR A 77 -9.95 -1.71 14.75
CA TYR A 77 -9.20 -1.98 15.97
C TYR A 77 -9.94 -3.01 16.82
N THR A 78 -9.76 -4.28 16.46
CA THR A 78 -10.40 -5.43 17.14
C THR A 78 -9.38 -6.42 17.71
N PHE A 79 -8.10 -6.04 17.75
CA PHE A 79 -7.02 -6.85 18.29
C PHE A 79 -5.87 -5.97 18.81
N ASP A 80 -4.98 -6.57 19.61
CA ASP A 80 -3.75 -5.91 20.07
C ASP A 80 -2.67 -6.05 19.00
N ARG A 81 -2.56 -5.04 18.14
CA ARG A 81 -1.69 -5.03 16.96
C ARG A 81 -0.20 -5.11 17.22
N VAL A 82 0.26 -4.96 18.48
CA VAL A 82 1.68 -4.96 18.84
C VAL A 82 2.01 -6.15 19.70
N LYS A 83 1.29 -6.35 20.81
CA LYS A 83 1.63 -7.42 21.75
C LYS A 83 1.01 -8.76 21.35
N HIS A 84 -0.08 -8.75 20.59
CA HIS A 84 -0.82 -9.96 20.20
C HIS A 84 -1.11 -10.87 21.42
N SER A 85 -1.52 -10.23 22.52
CA SER A 85 -1.57 -10.82 23.86
C SER A 85 -2.75 -11.77 24.11
N GLN A 86 -3.76 -11.78 23.24
CA GLN A 86 -4.94 -12.63 23.38
C GLN A 86 -4.91 -13.80 22.37
N PRO A 87 -5.63 -14.90 22.64
CA PRO A 87 -5.83 -15.97 21.67
C PRO A 87 -6.52 -15.48 20.39
N ILE A 88 -6.22 -16.11 19.25
CA ILE A 88 -6.77 -15.73 17.95
C ILE A 88 -8.31 -15.79 17.92
N GLU A 89 -8.91 -16.74 18.64
CA GLU A 89 -10.37 -16.90 18.72
C GLU A 89 -11.04 -15.67 19.34
N GLN A 90 -10.35 -14.97 20.25
CA GLN A 90 -10.88 -13.75 20.84
C GLN A 90 -10.85 -12.60 19.83
N TYR A 91 -9.76 -12.43 19.10
CA TYR A 91 -9.68 -11.41 18.03
C TYR A 91 -10.72 -11.67 16.95
N VAL A 92 -10.87 -12.92 16.51
CA VAL A 92 -11.92 -13.34 15.57
C VAL A 92 -13.31 -12.98 16.09
N ARG A 93 -13.64 -13.27 17.36
CA ARG A 93 -14.94 -12.90 17.94
C ARG A 93 -15.17 -11.38 17.93
N GLN A 94 -14.16 -10.59 18.27
CA GLN A 94 -14.24 -9.13 18.30
C GLN A 94 -14.40 -8.55 16.89
N THR A 95 -13.63 -9.05 15.92
CA THR A 95 -13.78 -8.73 14.50
C THR A 95 -15.18 -9.07 14.00
N ASP A 96 -15.67 -10.28 14.27
CA ASP A 96 -17.01 -10.74 13.87
C ASP A 96 -18.13 -9.86 14.46
N ALA A 97 -18.00 -9.45 15.73
CA ALA A 97 -18.99 -8.61 16.39
C ALA A 97 -19.19 -7.29 15.63
N VAL A 98 -18.09 -6.67 15.17
CA VAL A 98 -18.16 -5.45 14.38
C VAL A 98 -18.66 -5.74 12.97
N LEU A 99 -18.06 -6.70 12.26
CA LEU A 99 -18.38 -6.94 10.84
C LEU A 99 -19.82 -7.40 10.61
N LYS A 100 -20.39 -8.23 11.49
CA LYS A 100 -21.81 -8.65 11.40
C LYS A 100 -22.78 -7.51 11.69
N ALA A 101 -22.34 -6.48 12.40
CA ALA A 101 -23.18 -5.35 12.79
C ALA A 101 -23.18 -4.22 11.76
N LEU A 102 -22.26 -4.23 10.80
CA LEU A 102 -22.14 -3.21 9.75
C LEU A 102 -22.72 -3.71 8.43
N ASP A 103 -23.19 -2.78 7.61
CA ASP A 103 -23.49 -3.05 6.20
C ASP A 103 -22.20 -2.98 5.39
N LEU A 104 -21.58 -4.13 5.14
CA LEU A 104 -20.30 -4.21 4.43
C LEU A 104 -20.40 -3.83 2.95
N THR A 105 -21.60 -3.70 2.38
CA THR A 105 -21.76 -3.18 1.00
C THR A 105 -21.41 -1.69 0.91
N GLN A 106 -21.35 -1.00 2.06
CA GLN A 106 -20.93 0.39 2.17
C GLN A 106 -19.43 0.52 2.40
N VAL A 107 -18.69 -0.57 2.59
CA VAL A 107 -17.26 -0.57 2.93
C VAL A 107 -16.43 -0.91 1.71
N HIS A 108 -15.60 0.04 1.27
CA HIS A 108 -14.68 -0.17 0.15
C HIS A 108 -13.56 -1.16 0.53
N ALA A 109 -12.93 -0.91 1.67
CA ALA A 109 -11.91 -1.78 2.23
C ALA A 109 -11.89 -1.66 3.76
N LEU A 110 -11.53 -2.76 4.41
CA LEU A 110 -11.14 -2.79 5.81
C LEU A 110 -9.62 -2.68 5.89
N CYS A 111 -9.10 -1.95 6.86
CA CYS A 111 -7.71 -2.08 7.27
C CYS A 111 -7.67 -2.73 8.66
N LEU A 112 -6.88 -3.80 8.81
CA LEU A 112 -6.72 -4.49 10.09
C LEU A 112 -5.85 -3.65 11.03
N SER A 113 -6.39 -2.62 11.68
CA SER A 113 -5.65 -1.67 12.53
C SER A 113 -4.59 -0.82 11.78
N GLU A 114 -4.01 0.17 12.44
CA GLU A 114 -2.90 1.00 11.94
C GLU A 114 -1.54 0.44 12.37
N GLU A 115 -0.47 0.73 11.62
CA GLU A 115 0.92 0.48 12.05
C GLU A 115 1.15 -0.96 12.54
N ASN A 116 0.68 -1.95 11.78
CA ASN A 116 0.79 -3.35 12.16
C ASN A 116 2.23 -3.81 12.19
N VAL A 117 2.54 -4.73 13.10
CA VAL A 117 3.84 -5.38 13.16
C VAL A 117 3.73 -6.83 12.70
N THR A 118 4.73 -7.32 11.98
CA THR A 118 4.79 -8.73 11.54
C THR A 118 5.60 -9.60 12.48
N TRP A 119 6.35 -9.00 13.41
CA TRP A 119 7.05 -9.67 14.50
C TRP A 119 6.14 -9.95 15.70
N ASN A 120 6.63 -10.65 16.73
CA ASN A 120 5.86 -11.03 17.93
C ASN A 120 4.48 -11.64 17.61
N LYS A 121 4.48 -12.70 16.78
CA LYS A 121 3.28 -13.41 16.28
C LYS A 121 2.36 -12.58 15.37
N GLY A 122 2.73 -11.34 15.05
CA GLY A 122 1.90 -10.46 14.24
C GLY A 122 1.61 -11.02 12.85
N LEU A 123 2.60 -11.61 12.19
CA LEU A 123 2.38 -12.28 10.90
C LEU A 123 1.28 -13.36 10.99
N ASP A 124 1.32 -14.21 12.01
CA ASP A 124 0.34 -15.30 12.18
C ASP A 124 -1.05 -14.76 12.50
N VAL A 125 -1.15 -13.77 13.40
CA VAL A 125 -2.43 -13.16 13.79
C VAL A 125 -3.07 -12.42 12.62
N LEU A 126 -2.30 -11.58 11.90
CA LEU A 126 -2.79 -10.83 10.75
C LEU A 126 -3.25 -11.75 9.63
N ASN A 127 -2.48 -12.83 9.35
CA ASN A 127 -2.87 -13.82 8.35
C ASN A 127 -4.11 -14.62 8.76
N ALA A 128 -4.23 -15.00 10.03
CA ALA A 128 -5.41 -15.70 10.53
C ALA A 128 -6.68 -14.82 10.48
N LEU A 129 -6.56 -13.54 10.82
CA LEU A 129 -7.65 -12.58 10.68
C LEU A 129 -8.01 -12.34 9.21
N TYR A 130 -7.01 -12.18 8.33
CA TYR A 130 -7.23 -12.07 6.89
C TYR A 130 -7.99 -13.29 6.37
N ASP A 131 -7.50 -14.51 6.63
CA ASP A 131 -8.12 -15.75 6.15
C ASP A 131 -9.56 -15.89 6.64
N HIS A 132 -9.79 -15.63 7.93
CA HIS A 132 -11.13 -15.64 8.51
C HIS A 132 -12.04 -14.64 7.80
N ILE A 133 -11.58 -13.40 7.59
CA ILE A 133 -12.39 -12.39 6.92
C ILE A 133 -12.69 -12.81 5.48
N LYS A 134 -11.70 -13.29 4.72
CA LYS A 134 -11.92 -13.73 3.32
C LYS A 134 -12.84 -14.95 3.22
N ALA A 135 -12.84 -15.83 4.21
CA ALA A 135 -13.73 -17.00 4.23
C ALA A 135 -15.20 -16.64 4.50
N HIS A 136 -15.46 -15.56 5.25
CA HIS A 136 -16.80 -15.24 5.77
C HIS A 136 -17.41 -13.96 5.21
N TYR A 137 -16.60 -13.03 4.71
CA TYR A 137 -17.04 -11.70 4.29
C TYR A 137 -16.48 -11.33 2.91
N ARG A 138 -17.28 -10.61 2.13
CA ARG A 138 -16.92 -10.14 0.79
C ARG A 138 -16.44 -8.70 0.84
N VAL A 139 -15.26 -8.49 1.42
CA VAL A 139 -14.65 -7.17 1.56
C VAL A 139 -13.15 -7.25 1.30
N GLN A 140 -12.55 -6.16 0.85
CA GLN A 140 -11.10 -6.06 0.70
C GLN A 140 -10.46 -5.86 2.08
N VAL A 141 -9.32 -6.51 2.31
CA VAL A 141 -8.58 -6.46 3.58
C VAL A 141 -7.18 -5.89 3.33
N TYR A 142 -6.97 -4.67 3.77
CA TYR A 142 -5.72 -3.94 3.65
C TYR A 142 -4.91 -4.11 4.93
N GLN A 143 -3.59 -4.00 4.79
CA GLN A 143 -2.65 -3.96 5.91
C GLN A 143 -1.98 -2.60 5.95
N TRP A 144 -1.95 -1.97 7.13
CA TRP A 144 -1.20 -0.73 7.35
C TRP A 144 0.17 -1.06 7.92
N LEU A 145 1.25 -0.71 7.22
CA LEU A 145 2.62 -0.84 7.70
C LEU A 145 3.30 0.54 7.76
N THR A 146 4.03 0.78 8.85
CA THR A 146 4.72 2.06 9.08
C THR A 146 6.20 1.90 8.85
N MET A 147 6.81 2.95 8.31
CA MET A 147 8.27 2.97 8.13
C MET A 147 9.02 2.58 9.42
N PRO A 148 10.09 1.78 9.32
CA PRO A 148 10.76 1.33 8.10
C PRO A 148 10.21 0.02 7.52
N ASP A 149 9.07 -0.50 7.99
CA ASP A 149 8.54 -1.79 7.56
C ASP A 149 8.17 -1.79 6.08
N ILE A 150 8.39 -2.93 5.41
CA ILE A 150 8.14 -3.14 3.98
C ILE A 150 7.22 -4.36 3.82
N PRO A 151 6.63 -4.59 2.63
CA PRO A 151 5.75 -5.74 2.43
C PRO A 151 6.45 -7.05 2.78
N HIS A 152 5.96 -7.73 3.80
CA HIS A 152 6.48 -9.05 4.14
C HIS A 152 5.96 -10.08 3.11
N PRO A 153 6.83 -10.90 2.46
CA PRO A 153 6.42 -11.81 1.39
C PRO A 153 5.27 -12.77 1.75
N LYS A 154 5.20 -13.16 3.03
CA LYS A 154 4.18 -14.08 3.56
C LYS A 154 2.94 -13.39 4.16
N LEU A 155 2.91 -12.05 4.19
CA LEU A 155 1.78 -11.31 4.75
C LEU A 155 0.67 -11.20 3.69
N ARG A 156 -0.50 -11.69 4.04
CA ARG A 156 -1.69 -11.64 3.19
C ARG A 156 -2.39 -10.30 3.31
N ALA A 157 -2.67 -9.72 2.17
CA ALA A 157 -3.36 -8.45 2.03
C ALA A 157 -3.98 -8.37 0.63
N ASP A 158 -5.09 -7.67 0.51
CA ASP A 158 -5.64 -7.26 -0.78
C ASP A 158 -5.10 -5.90 -1.22
N GLY A 159 -4.51 -5.13 -0.28
CA GLY A 159 -3.93 -3.81 -0.52
C GLY A 159 -3.13 -3.32 0.70
N TRP A 160 -2.49 -2.16 0.54
CA TRP A 160 -1.57 -1.61 1.53
C TRP A 160 -1.97 -0.19 1.92
N ILE A 161 -1.76 0.14 3.19
CA ILE A 161 -1.68 1.52 3.66
C ILE A 161 -0.26 1.74 4.20
N ILE A 162 0.33 2.88 3.88
CA ILE A 162 1.66 3.26 4.35
C ILE A 162 1.64 4.67 4.91
N ASP A 163 2.54 4.97 5.84
CA ASP A 163 2.74 6.31 6.41
C ASP A 163 4.24 6.63 6.62
N PRO A 164 5.02 6.78 5.55
CA PRO A 164 6.46 7.02 5.60
C PRO A 164 6.81 8.48 5.91
N TYR A 165 6.35 8.98 7.05
CA TYR A 165 6.57 10.36 7.47
C TYR A 165 8.05 10.74 7.54
N GLY A 166 8.42 11.86 6.93
CA GLY A 166 9.81 12.34 6.97
C GLY A 166 10.73 11.72 5.91
N PHE A 167 10.22 10.90 4.98
CA PHE A 167 10.99 10.49 3.82
C PHE A 167 11.01 11.60 2.76
N ASP A 168 12.21 11.94 2.30
CA ASP A 168 12.38 12.78 1.10
C ASP A 168 11.90 12.05 -0.17
N ARG A 169 11.88 12.79 -1.29
CA ARG A 169 11.43 12.28 -2.60
C ARG A 169 12.10 10.97 -3.00
N VAL A 170 13.43 10.85 -2.86
CA VAL A 170 14.19 9.68 -3.34
C VAL A 170 13.89 8.47 -2.47
N ARG A 171 13.92 8.65 -1.15
CA ARG A 171 13.66 7.59 -0.19
C ARG A 171 12.21 7.12 -0.23
N PHE A 172 11.25 8.05 -0.31
CA PHE A 172 9.84 7.74 -0.41
C PHE A 172 9.52 7.00 -1.71
N ARG A 173 10.04 7.48 -2.84
CA ARG A 173 9.85 6.82 -4.14
C ARG A 173 10.32 5.37 -4.12
N ARG A 174 11.51 5.09 -3.56
CA ARG A 174 12.01 3.71 -3.42
C ARG A 174 11.09 2.88 -2.54
N TYR A 175 10.72 3.43 -1.38
CA TYR A 175 9.86 2.75 -0.42
C TYR A 175 8.51 2.40 -1.04
N LEU A 176 7.85 3.35 -1.71
CA LEU A 176 6.57 3.13 -2.41
C LEU A 176 6.69 2.05 -3.49
N GLN A 177 7.78 2.02 -4.26
CA GLN A 177 8.01 1.00 -5.28
C GLN A 177 8.04 -0.42 -4.69
N LYS A 178 8.52 -0.62 -3.46
CA LYS A 178 8.47 -1.94 -2.79
C LYS A 178 7.04 -2.42 -2.61
N TYR A 179 6.12 -1.53 -2.27
CA TYR A 179 4.69 -1.84 -2.15
C TYR A 179 4.01 -2.04 -3.50
N LEU A 180 4.28 -1.16 -4.47
CA LEU A 180 3.70 -1.25 -5.82
C LEU A 180 4.15 -2.52 -6.55
N ALA A 181 5.39 -2.97 -6.35
CA ALA A 181 5.90 -4.19 -6.95
C ALA A 181 5.08 -5.43 -6.53
N THR A 182 4.35 -5.41 -5.40
CA THR A 182 3.46 -6.54 -5.04
C THR A 182 2.26 -6.69 -5.97
N GLY A 183 2.01 -5.74 -6.86
CA GLY A 183 0.84 -5.72 -7.75
C GLY A 183 -0.49 -5.45 -7.05
N ARG A 184 -0.44 -5.07 -5.76
CA ARG A 184 -1.62 -4.74 -4.94
C ARG A 184 -1.81 -3.23 -4.83
N PRO A 185 -3.04 -2.72 -4.70
CA PRO A 185 -3.30 -1.30 -4.43
C PRO A 185 -2.55 -0.80 -3.19
N VAL A 186 -2.11 0.45 -3.24
CA VAL A 186 -1.43 1.15 -2.14
C VAL A 186 -2.14 2.48 -1.91
N ILE A 187 -2.28 2.89 -0.66
CA ILE A 187 -2.76 4.20 -0.25
C ILE A 187 -1.72 4.81 0.70
N ASP A 188 -1.33 6.07 0.46
CA ASP A 188 -0.36 6.77 1.29
C ASP A 188 -1.06 7.68 2.31
N CYS A 189 -0.59 7.64 3.56
CA CYS A 189 -1.00 8.54 4.62
C CYS A 189 0.03 9.67 4.76
N ILE A 190 -0.34 10.87 4.36
CA ILE A 190 0.56 12.02 4.32
C ILE A 190 0.33 12.93 5.53
N TRP A 191 1.42 13.39 6.14
CA TRP A 191 1.35 14.32 7.26
C TRP A 191 0.89 15.72 6.82
N ALA A 192 -0.14 16.26 7.46
CA ALA A 192 -0.65 17.62 7.21
C ALA A 192 -1.02 18.35 8.52
N SER A 193 -0.18 18.19 9.54
CA SER A 193 -0.33 18.83 10.85
C SER A 193 0.88 19.73 11.15
N PRO A 194 0.79 20.64 12.15
CA PRO A 194 1.94 21.47 12.54
C PRO A 194 3.19 20.63 12.77
N ALA A 195 4.34 21.17 12.37
CA ALA A 195 5.58 20.43 12.34
C ALA A 195 6.04 20.04 13.76
N HIS A 196 6.19 18.74 14.00
CA HIS A 196 7.30 18.28 14.83
C HIS A 196 8.55 18.30 13.95
N SER A 197 9.72 18.64 14.48
CA SER A 197 10.94 19.02 13.73
C SER A 197 11.40 18.09 12.58
N LYS A 198 10.89 16.86 12.47
CA LYS A 198 11.18 15.89 11.39
C LYS A 198 10.09 15.78 10.31
N PHE A 199 8.93 16.39 10.52
CA PHE A 199 7.73 16.31 9.67
C PHE A 199 7.31 17.68 9.14
N SER A 200 8.26 18.62 9.02
CA SER A 200 7.95 19.95 8.53
C SER A 200 7.49 19.92 7.07
N LEU A 201 6.48 20.76 6.80
CA LEU A 201 5.91 20.96 5.47
C LEU A 201 6.95 21.44 4.46
N ASP A 202 8.02 22.08 4.92
CA ASP A 202 9.06 22.67 4.06
C ASP A 202 9.86 21.61 3.29
N HIS A 203 9.71 20.33 3.63
CA HIS A 203 10.54 19.27 3.05
C HIS A 203 9.73 18.09 2.53
N THR A 204 9.14 17.28 3.42
CA THR A 204 8.78 15.89 3.06
C THR A 204 7.36 15.71 2.54
N PRO A 205 6.30 16.32 3.11
CA PRO A 205 4.93 16.07 2.65
C PRO A 205 4.67 16.50 1.20
N PRO A 206 5.10 17.69 0.71
CA PRO A 206 4.94 18.04 -0.70
C PRO A 206 5.66 17.09 -1.66
N GLN A 207 6.82 16.58 -1.26
CA GLN A 207 7.58 15.62 -2.07
C GLN A 207 6.86 14.26 -2.17
N GLN A 208 6.19 13.83 -1.10
CA GLN A 208 5.37 12.62 -1.08
C GLN A 208 4.15 12.76 -1.99
N VAL A 209 3.44 13.90 -1.94
CA VAL A 209 2.32 14.20 -2.86
C VAL A 209 2.76 14.07 -4.32
N GLU A 210 3.90 14.66 -4.70
CA GLU A 210 4.39 14.60 -6.09
C GLU A 210 4.82 13.19 -6.54
N VAL A 211 5.27 12.33 -5.61
CA VAL A 211 5.56 10.92 -5.92
C VAL A 211 4.25 10.12 -6.01
N CYS A 212 3.29 10.33 -5.12
CA CYS A 212 1.96 9.71 -5.24
C CYS A 212 1.30 10.09 -6.57
N ARG A 213 1.43 11.35 -7.00
CA ARG A 213 1.03 11.81 -8.34
C ARG A 213 1.73 11.02 -9.44
N GLU A 214 3.07 10.92 -9.38
CA GLU A 214 3.87 10.17 -10.35
C GLU A 214 3.35 8.74 -10.56
N PHE A 215 2.99 8.02 -9.49
CA PHE A 215 2.53 6.64 -9.55
C PHE A 215 1.00 6.45 -9.59
N ASN A 216 0.21 7.54 -9.65
CA ASN A 216 -1.25 7.52 -9.54
C ASN A 216 -1.78 6.87 -8.23
N VAL A 217 -1.09 7.09 -7.13
CA VAL A 217 -1.43 6.51 -5.82
C VAL A 217 -2.38 7.44 -5.06
N PRO A 218 -3.54 6.95 -4.57
CA PRO A 218 -4.43 7.73 -3.72
C PRO A 218 -3.80 8.07 -2.38
N MET A 219 -4.26 9.17 -1.78
CA MET A 219 -3.73 9.69 -0.53
C MET A 219 -4.82 10.11 0.44
N PHE A 220 -4.58 9.90 1.72
CA PHE A 220 -5.30 10.59 2.77
C PHE A 220 -4.34 11.27 3.72
N PHE A 221 -4.84 12.28 4.42
CA PHE A 221 -3.98 13.11 5.26
C PHE A 221 -4.24 12.90 6.74
N TYR A 222 -3.15 12.83 7.50
CA TYR A 222 -3.18 12.92 8.96
C TYR A 222 -3.15 14.39 9.38
N CYS A 223 -4.31 14.88 9.80
CA CYS A 223 -4.57 16.29 10.14
C CYS A 223 -5.07 16.39 11.57
N VAL A 224 -4.25 16.85 12.50
CA VAL A 224 -4.63 17.01 13.90
C VAL A 224 -4.14 18.33 14.44
N ASP A 225 -4.90 18.91 15.38
CA ASP A 225 -4.45 20.05 16.15
C ASP A 225 -3.44 19.61 17.23
N THR A 226 -2.61 20.56 17.67
CA THR A 226 -1.54 20.29 18.66
C THR A 226 -2.05 20.04 20.08
N LYS A 227 -3.32 20.31 20.39
CA LYS A 227 -3.87 20.24 21.75
C LYS A 227 -4.72 19.01 21.98
N LEU A 228 -5.62 18.70 21.06
CA LEU A 228 -6.66 17.69 21.20
C LEU A 228 -6.49 16.51 20.23
N GLY A 229 -5.57 16.59 19.27
CA GLY A 229 -5.37 15.51 18.31
C GLY A 229 -6.56 15.33 17.36
N SER A 230 -7.31 16.40 17.05
CA SER A 230 -8.60 16.32 16.37
C SER A 230 -8.62 16.98 15.00
N PRO A 231 -9.02 16.28 13.92
CA PRO A 231 -9.15 16.88 12.59
C PRO A 231 -10.24 17.96 12.54
N ALA A 232 -11.31 17.81 13.34
CA ALA A 232 -12.39 18.80 13.39
C ALA A 232 -11.95 20.12 14.03
N VAL A 233 -11.03 20.05 15.01
CA VAL A 233 -10.43 21.23 15.64
C VAL A 233 -9.39 21.84 14.70
N TRP A 234 -8.56 21.01 14.08
CA TRP A 234 -7.59 21.41 13.05
C TRP A 234 -8.25 22.24 11.94
N LEU A 235 -9.40 21.79 11.42
CA LEU A 235 -10.12 22.48 10.34
C LEU A 235 -10.63 23.87 10.76
N LYS A 236 -10.96 24.07 12.04
CA LYS A 236 -11.55 25.31 12.57
C LYS A 236 -10.52 26.23 13.25
N SER A 237 -9.29 25.77 13.43
CA SER A 237 -8.26 26.52 14.15
C SER A 237 -7.88 27.81 13.42
N SER A 238 -7.66 28.87 14.18
CA SER A 238 -7.06 30.14 13.70
C SER A 238 -5.56 30.25 14.03
N ASP A 239 -4.97 29.20 14.60
CA ASP A 239 -3.54 29.14 14.90
C ASP A 239 -2.72 29.17 13.59
N PRO A 240 -1.81 30.14 13.38
CA PRO A 240 -1.00 30.23 12.17
C PRO A 240 -0.26 28.94 11.83
N ASP A 241 0.21 28.20 12.84
CA ASP A 241 0.96 26.95 12.65
C ASP A 241 0.08 25.81 12.10
N ILE A 242 -1.24 25.91 12.28
CA ILE A 242 -2.26 25.01 11.72
C ILE A 242 -2.80 25.54 10.38
N VAL A 243 -2.94 26.87 10.25
CA VAL A 243 -3.45 27.51 9.02
C VAL A 243 -2.56 27.15 7.82
N ALA A 244 -1.24 27.23 7.95
CA ALA A 244 -0.30 26.91 6.87
C ALA A 244 -0.46 25.47 6.31
N PRO A 245 -0.37 24.39 7.12
CA PRO A 245 -0.61 23.02 6.64
C PRO A 245 -2.00 22.84 6.03
N ARG A 246 -3.01 23.50 6.58
CA ARG A 246 -4.38 23.41 6.06
C ARG A 246 -4.51 24.05 4.69
N GLU A 247 -3.99 25.26 4.51
CA GLU A 247 -4.03 25.94 3.21
C GLU A 247 -3.25 25.17 2.13
N TRP A 248 -2.09 24.61 2.51
CA TRP A 248 -1.34 23.70 1.65
C TRP A 248 -2.18 22.48 1.24
N LEU A 249 -2.78 21.76 2.19
CA LEU A 249 -3.64 20.61 1.91
C LEU A 249 -4.81 20.99 0.99
N MET A 250 -5.45 22.13 1.23
CA MET A 250 -6.54 22.60 0.36
C MET A 250 -6.04 22.90 -1.05
N GLY A 251 -4.81 23.38 -1.20
CA GLY A 251 -4.13 23.51 -2.49
C GLY A 251 -3.92 22.16 -3.19
N VAL A 252 -3.48 21.15 -2.45
CA VAL A 252 -3.29 19.78 -2.96
C VAL A 252 -4.63 19.19 -3.44
N VAL A 253 -5.69 19.31 -2.65
CA VAL A 253 -7.03 18.83 -3.02
C VAL A 253 -7.50 19.45 -4.33
N ARG A 254 -7.41 20.79 -4.47
CA ARG A 254 -7.79 21.47 -5.71
C ARG A 254 -6.97 20.98 -6.91
N LYS A 255 -5.65 20.90 -6.77
CA LYS A 255 -4.76 20.44 -7.84
C LYS A 255 -5.09 19.00 -8.25
N ALA A 256 -5.32 18.10 -7.31
CA ALA A 256 -5.69 16.71 -7.58
C ALA A 256 -7.02 16.61 -8.35
N HIS A 257 -8.01 17.44 -8.00
CA HIS A 257 -9.29 17.51 -8.72
C HIS A 257 -9.18 18.13 -10.11
N GLU A 258 -8.37 19.17 -10.28
CA GLU A 258 -8.15 19.86 -11.56
C GLU A 258 -7.40 18.98 -12.56
N GLU A 259 -6.36 18.28 -12.11
CA GLU A 259 -5.55 17.40 -12.97
C GLU A 259 -6.27 16.09 -13.31
N GLY A 260 -7.02 15.53 -12.34
CA GLY A 260 -7.63 14.21 -12.46
C GLY A 260 -6.58 13.08 -12.55
N ALA A 261 -6.99 11.92 -13.08
CA ALA A 261 -6.13 10.73 -13.20
C ALA A 261 -5.88 10.27 -14.65
N ARG A 262 -6.34 11.03 -15.65
CA ARG A 262 -6.34 10.61 -17.06
C ARG A 262 -4.93 10.35 -17.61
N ASP A 263 -3.98 11.21 -17.23
CA ASP A 263 -2.60 11.19 -17.74
C ASP A 263 -1.62 10.58 -16.71
N LEU A 264 -2.15 9.88 -15.71
CA LEU A 264 -1.39 9.19 -14.68
C LEU A 264 -1.49 7.65 -14.86
N PRO A 265 -0.49 6.87 -14.43
CA PRO A 265 0.81 7.29 -13.89
C PRO A 265 1.69 7.98 -14.95
N LEU A 266 2.66 8.79 -14.50
CA LEU A 266 3.62 9.48 -15.36
C LEU A 266 4.62 8.50 -15.98
N GLU A 267 5.20 8.84 -17.13
CA GLU A 267 6.24 8.02 -17.77
C GLU A 267 7.43 7.75 -16.85
N SER A 268 7.81 8.71 -15.98
CA SER A 268 8.90 8.53 -15.03
C SER A 268 8.67 7.40 -14.02
N ALA A 269 7.40 7.03 -13.75
CA ALA A 269 7.06 5.92 -12.86
C ALA A 269 7.55 4.56 -13.39
N ASN A 270 7.81 4.44 -14.70
CA ASN A 270 8.41 3.25 -15.31
C ASN A 270 9.92 3.12 -15.03
N PHE A 271 10.56 4.12 -14.44
CA PHE A 271 12.00 4.10 -14.19
C PHE A 271 12.32 3.87 -12.72
N SER A 272 13.42 3.17 -12.44
CA SER A 272 14.04 3.21 -11.13
C SER A 272 15.55 3.10 -11.22
N ASP A 273 16.28 3.76 -10.33
CA ASP A 273 17.74 3.78 -10.39
C ASP A 273 18.35 2.77 -9.40
N GLY A 274 19.27 1.91 -9.84
CA GLY A 274 19.92 0.94 -8.96
C GLY A 274 21.20 1.50 -8.34
N LYS A 275 21.61 0.94 -7.20
CA LYS A 275 22.93 1.24 -6.64
C LYS A 275 23.98 0.28 -7.20
N PRO A 276 25.23 0.74 -7.40
CA PRO A 276 26.32 -0.16 -7.71
C PRO A 276 26.53 -1.20 -6.59
N ILE A 277 26.70 -2.45 -6.99
CA ILE A 277 27.05 -3.56 -6.13
C ILE A 277 28.58 -3.68 -6.13
N GLU A 278 29.19 -3.44 -4.97
CA GLU A 278 30.63 -3.68 -4.82
C GLU A 278 30.90 -5.18 -4.78
N VAL A 279 31.82 -5.63 -5.63
CA VAL A 279 32.19 -7.05 -5.78
C VAL A 279 33.68 -7.25 -5.56
N SER A 280 34.00 -8.34 -4.88
CA SER A 280 35.37 -8.84 -4.71
C SER A 280 35.36 -10.35 -4.88
N GLY A 281 36.43 -10.87 -5.50
CA GLY A 281 36.63 -12.31 -5.57
C GLY A 281 36.85 -12.93 -4.18
N ASP A 282 36.46 -14.18 -4.04
CA ASP A 282 36.78 -15.05 -2.91
C ASP A 282 38.25 -15.52 -2.95
N GLU A 283 38.62 -16.51 -2.14
CA GLU A 283 39.97 -17.11 -2.13
C GLU A 283 40.40 -17.70 -3.49
N LYS A 284 39.44 -17.97 -4.38
CA LYS A 284 39.66 -18.48 -5.75
C LYS A 284 39.57 -17.36 -6.80
N GLY A 285 39.34 -16.12 -6.38
CA GLY A 285 39.15 -14.97 -7.26
C GLY A 285 37.80 -14.97 -7.99
N LEU A 286 36.79 -15.67 -7.46
CA LEU A 286 35.44 -15.74 -8.03
C LEU A 286 34.44 -14.95 -7.19
N PHE A 287 33.49 -14.32 -7.86
CA PHE A 287 32.33 -13.68 -7.23
C PHE A 287 31.06 -14.19 -7.91
N GLU A 288 30.09 -14.61 -7.10
CA GLU A 288 28.78 -15.08 -7.56
C GLU A 288 27.71 -14.16 -6.99
N PHE A 289 26.86 -13.64 -7.88
CA PHE A 289 25.65 -12.89 -7.53
C PHE A 289 24.46 -13.67 -8.05
N ASP A 290 23.48 -13.87 -7.17
CA ASP A 290 22.21 -14.51 -7.48
C ASP A 290 21.08 -13.58 -7.03
N GLU A 291 20.13 -13.30 -7.93
CA GLU A 291 18.90 -12.61 -7.61
C GLU A 291 17.75 -13.62 -7.68
N PRO A 292 17.37 -14.22 -6.54
CA PRO A 292 16.27 -15.19 -6.50
C PRO A 292 14.91 -14.50 -6.48
N PHE A 293 14.82 -13.18 -6.32
CA PHE A 293 13.58 -12.44 -6.06
C PHE A 293 12.84 -12.91 -4.80
N ALA A 294 13.57 -13.48 -3.83
CA ALA A 294 13.02 -13.86 -2.52
C ALA A 294 12.67 -12.62 -1.66
N THR A 295 13.35 -11.51 -1.93
CA THR A 295 13.12 -10.20 -1.32
C THR A 295 12.99 -9.14 -2.40
N GLU A 296 12.64 -7.94 -1.99
CA GLU A 296 12.56 -6.75 -2.84
C GLU A 296 13.91 -6.01 -3.00
N VAL A 297 15.03 -6.66 -2.67
CA VAL A 297 16.39 -6.11 -2.80
C VAL A 297 16.74 -5.75 -4.25
N PHE A 298 16.18 -6.46 -5.23
CA PHE A 298 16.31 -6.10 -6.65
C PHE A 298 15.85 -4.66 -6.94
N LEU A 299 14.90 -4.13 -6.15
CA LEU A 299 14.46 -2.74 -6.27
C LEU A 299 15.49 -1.76 -5.73
N ASP A 300 16.44 -2.15 -4.88
CA ASP A 300 17.52 -1.28 -4.43
C ASP A 300 18.76 -1.38 -5.33
N ASP A 301 19.00 -2.57 -5.90
CA ASP A 301 20.23 -2.90 -6.62
C ASP A 301 20.15 -2.70 -8.14
N ALA A 302 18.99 -2.95 -8.77
CA ALA A 302 18.85 -2.85 -10.22
C ALA A 302 18.34 -1.47 -10.67
N THR A 303 18.91 -0.95 -11.76
CA THR A 303 18.25 0.11 -12.56
C THR A 303 17.15 -0.56 -13.39
N ILE A 304 15.92 -0.09 -13.25
CA ILE A 304 14.72 -0.70 -13.82
C ILE A 304 14.13 0.21 -14.90
N ARG A 305 13.80 -0.36 -16.06
CA ARG A 305 12.95 0.28 -17.08
C ARG A 305 11.71 -0.58 -17.30
N GLY A 306 10.53 0.04 -17.24
CA GLY A 306 9.25 -0.66 -17.29
C GLY A 306 8.75 -1.18 -15.94
N PHE A 307 9.10 -0.48 -14.85
CA PHE A 307 8.72 -0.84 -13.49
C PHE A 307 7.22 -1.12 -13.33
N LEU A 308 6.33 -0.35 -13.98
CA LEU A 308 4.88 -0.54 -13.83
C LEU A 308 4.37 -1.88 -14.41
N GLY A 309 5.18 -2.53 -15.26
CA GLY A 309 4.90 -3.86 -15.75
C GLY A 309 5.41 -4.98 -14.85
N LEU A 310 6.09 -4.67 -13.74
CA LEU A 310 6.62 -5.66 -12.81
C LEU A 310 5.60 -6.06 -11.76
N THR A 311 5.56 -7.34 -11.41
CA THR A 311 4.87 -7.85 -10.24
C THR A 311 5.71 -8.93 -9.56
N TRP A 312 6.10 -8.64 -8.32
CA TRP A 312 6.90 -9.47 -7.43
C TRP A 312 5.98 -10.31 -6.52
N ASP A 313 6.27 -11.61 -6.49
CA ASP A 313 5.69 -12.57 -5.55
C ASP A 313 6.84 -13.21 -4.77
N GLY A 314 7.17 -12.63 -3.61
CA GLY A 314 8.25 -13.11 -2.77
C GLY A 314 7.96 -14.45 -2.09
N GLN A 315 6.71 -14.94 -2.11
CA GLN A 315 6.41 -16.29 -1.61
C GLN A 315 6.80 -17.36 -2.65
N LYS A 316 6.65 -17.03 -3.93
CA LYS A 316 7.08 -17.89 -5.04
C LYS A 316 8.52 -17.61 -5.49
N GLU A 317 9.12 -16.54 -5.00
CA GLU A 317 10.44 -16.08 -5.42
C GLU A 317 10.44 -15.80 -6.94
N THR A 318 9.40 -15.08 -7.40
CA THR A 318 9.20 -14.81 -8.82
C THR A 318 8.95 -13.34 -9.09
N LEU A 319 9.54 -12.85 -10.19
CA LEU A 319 9.21 -11.58 -10.80
C LEU A 319 8.49 -11.85 -12.12
N THR A 320 7.27 -11.30 -12.25
CA THR A 320 6.45 -11.42 -13.45
C THR A 320 6.40 -10.08 -14.19
N CYS A 321 6.26 -10.16 -15.51
CA CYS A 321 6.36 -9.01 -16.41
C CYS A 321 5.13 -8.92 -17.31
N ASP A 322 4.53 -7.73 -17.37
CA ASP A 322 3.39 -7.39 -18.24
C ASP A 322 3.69 -6.10 -19.02
N LEU A 323 4.05 -6.27 -20.30
CA LEU A 323 4.37 -5.16 -21.20
C LEU A 323 3.16 -4.24 -21.45
N THR A 324 1.94 -4.76 -21.34
CA THR A 324 0.72 -3.97 -21.57
C THR A 324 0.50 -2.95 -20.47
N LYS A 325 0.85 -3.29 -19.22
CA LYS A 325 0.84 -2.38 -18.07
C LYS A 325 1.95 -1.33 -18.17
N ALA A 326 3.17 -1.74 -18.56
CA ALA A 326 4.30 -0.82 -18.70
C ALA A 326 4.11 0.19 -19.83
N LYS A 327 3.32 -0.16 -20.87
CA LYS A 327 3.21 0.58 -22.14
C LYS A 327 4.59 0.79 -22.81
N LEU A 328 5.47 -0.20 -22.69
CA LEU A 328 6.82 -0.20 -23.24
C LEU A 328 7.08 -1.47 -24.06
N PRO A 329 8.00 -1.43 -25.05
CA PRO A 329 8.34 -2.58 -25.87
C PRO A 329 9.15 -3.65 -25.13
N ALA A 330 9.78 -3.28 -24.01
CA ALA A 330 10.58 -4.16 -23.17
C ALA A 330 10.57 -3.69 -21.71
N ILE A 331 10.84 -4.63 -20.81
CA ILE A 331 11.14 -4.38 -19.40
C ILE A 331 12.59 -4.83 -19.17
N GLU A 332 13.37 -4.02 -18.48
CA GLU A 332 14.81 -4.24 -18.31
C GLU A 332 15.22 -4.06 -16.84
N LEU A 333 16.09 -4.96 -16.37
CA LEU A 333 16.79 -4.85 -15.10
C LEU A 333 18.29 -4.78 -15.41
N HIS A 334 18.95 -3.71 -14.98
CA HIS A 334 20.38 -3.48 -15.19
C HIS A 334 21.09 -3.49 -13.83
N TYR A 335 21.98 -4.45 -13.62
CA TYR A 335 22.81 -4.55 -12.42
C TYR A 335 24.18 -3.93 -12.70
N HIS A 336 24.61 -3.02 -11.83
CA HIS A 336 25.90 -2.32 -11.97
C HIS A 336 26.88 -2.90 -10.97
N PHE A 337 27.89 -3.64 -11.42
CA PHE A 337 28.93 -4.20 -10.55
C PHE A 337 30.19 -3.35 -10.58
N THR A 338 30.74 -3.04 -9.41
CA THR A 338 31.99 -2.28 -9.27
C THR A 338 33.04 -3.11 -8.53
N SER A 339 34.28 -3.12 -9.03
CA SER A 339 35.40 -3.81 -8.40
C SER A 339 36.64 -2.93 -8.41
N PRO A 340 37.44 -2.89 -7.31
CA PRO A 340 38.75 -2.27 -7.32
C PRO A 340 39.79 -3.12 -8.07
N PHE A 341 39.46 -4.36 -8.45
CA PHE A 341 40.32 -5.28 -9.18
C PHE A 341 39.88 -5.39 -10.64
N GLN A 342 40.83 -5.75 -11.51
CA GLN A 342 40.53 -6.00 -12.91
C GLN A 342 39.63 -7.25 -13.06
N ILE A 343 38.46 -7.08 -13.66
CA ILE A 343 37.56 -8.18 -14.02
C ILE A 343 38.06 -8.81 -15.31
N SER A 344 38.47 -10.09 -15.25
CA SER A 344 39.00 -10.82 -16.39
C SER A 344 37.92 -11.49 -17.25
N ALA A 345 36.77 -11.83 -16.66
CA ALA A 345 35.63 -12.43 -17.34
C ALA A 345 34.33 -12.19 -16.57
N VAL A 346 33.21 -12.13 -17.30
CA VAL A 346 31.84 -12.08 -16.75
C VAL A 346 31.03 -13.19 -17.39
N ARG A 347 30.22 -13.89 -16.59
CA ARG A 347 29.24 -14.88 -17.05
C ARG A 347 27.90 -14.55 -16.42
N ALA A 348 26.83 -14.63 -17.19
CA ALA A 348 25.47 -14.41 -16.72
C ALA A 348 24.58 -15.56 -17.20
N GLU A 349 23.69 -16.02 -16.32
CA GLU A 349 22.65 -17.01 -16.60
C GLU A 349 21.31 -16.40 -16.19
N LEU A 350 20.29 -16.56 -17.04
CA LEU A 350 18.91 -16.17 -16.73
C LEU A 350 18.05 -17.42 -16.65
N ARG A 351 17.38 -17.61 -15.52
CA ARG A 351 16.36 -18.63 -15.34
C ARG A 351 14.98 -18.00 -15.52
N ALA A 352 14.40 -18.18 -16.70
CA ALA A 352 13.09 -17.62 -17.03
C ALA A 352 12.17 -18.67 -17.67
N SER A 353 10.86 -18.47 -17.50
CA SER A 353 9.81 -19.21 -18.19
C SER A 353 8.82 -18.23 -18.82
N HIS A 354 8.11 -18.64 -19.87
CA HIS A 354 7.15 -17.81 -20.59
C HIS A 354 5.82 -18.55 -20.78
N GLU A 355 4.71 -17.90 -20.43
CA GLU A 355 3.37 -18.38 -20.73
C GLU A 355 2.84 -17.66 -21.99
N GLY A 356 2.83 -18.34 -23.15
CA GLY A 356 2.32 -17.79 -24.41
C GLY A 356 3.08 -18.26 -25.66
N ALA A 357 2.59 -17.87 -26.84
CA ALA A 357 3.22 -18.18 -28.13
C ALA A 357 4.35 -17.19 -28.46
N GLY A 358 5.59 -17.57 -28.20
CA GLY A 358 6.79 -16.81 -28.56
C GLY A 358 7.96 -17.16 -27.63
N PRO A 359 9.20 -17.31 -28.13
CA PRO A 359 10.34 -17.54 -27.25
C PRO A 359 10.66 -16.26 -26.48
N PRO A 360 11.04 -16.34 -25.19
CA PRO A 360 11.65 -15.21 -24.51
C PRO A 360 12.92 -14.82 -25.28
N THR A 361 12.95 -13.61 -25.84
CA THR A 361 14.17 -13.05 -26.43
C THR A 361 15.01 -12.40 -25.35
N THR A 362 16.08 -13.07 -24.96
CA THR A 362 17.13 -12.47 -24.12
C THR A 362 18.13 -11.73 -25.01
N ARG A 363 18.43 -10.48 -24.67
CA ARG A 363 19.65 -9.81 -25.13
C ARG A 363 20.52 -9.65 -23.89
N LEU A 364 21.64 -10.38 -23.86
CA LEU A 364 22.69 -10.22 -22.86
C LEU A 364 23.57 -9.03 -23.22
#